data_AF-A0A0C2STN4-F1
#
_entry.id   AF-A0A0C2STN4-F1
#
_cell.length_a   1.000
_cell.length_b   1.000
_cell.length_c   1.000
_cell.angle_alpha   90.00
_cell.angle_beta   90.00
_cell.angle_gamma   90.00
#
_symmetry.space_group_name_H-M   'P 1'
#
loop_
_entity.id
_entity.type
_entity.pdbx_description
1 polymer ?
#
loop_
_entity_poly.entity_id
_entity_poly.type
_entity_poly.pdbx_seq_one_letter_code
_entity_poly.pdbx_strand_id
1 'polypeptide(L)'
;MMWGGDEEKRAEQARGNKDAKNWQDEAQKVVETAMRLYWNSRPTAPQSLNVHESNPAPINNNDSDSDSNDIMAEYERHRRTLISQDIDEDWNSELRRYLKDMPNGVDVNTDLVDWWSNNAKLYPTLSRIALDVLPSQASSVPCERAFSSAKLTGSDRRSRMKAEIFEILQILKAKWRGNLINL
;
A
#
# COMPACT_ATOMS: atom_id res chain seq x y z
N MET A 1 5.93 11.00 -27.11
CA MET A 1 4.78 11.88 -26.78
C MET A 1 4.31 11.47 -25.40
N MET A 2 4.31 12.39 -24.42
CA MET A 2 3.77 12.10 -23.08
C MET A 2 2.26 12.26 -23.13
N TRP A 3 1.52 11.20 -22.80
CA TRP A 3 0.06 11.18 -22.84
C TRP A 3 -0.55 12.03 -21.70
N GLY A 4 -1.69 12.67 -21.94
CA GLY A 4 -2.51 13.38 -20.96
C GLY A 4 -2.10 14.83 -20.65
N GLY A 5 -1.26 15.45 -21.48
CA GLY A 5 -0.74 16.82 -21.26
C GLY A 5 -1.63 17.94 -21.81
N ASP A 6 -1.18 19.20 -21.62
CA ASP A 6 -1.92 20.40 -22.05
C ASP A 6 -2.22 20.46 -23.56
N GLU A 7 -1.32 19.91 -24.37
CA GLU A 7 -1.47 19.86 -25.81
C GLU A 7 -2.61 18.92 -26.23
N GLU A 8 -2.71 17.76 -25.58
CA GLU A 8 -3.79 16.80 -25.80
C GLU A 8 -5.13 17.35 -25.33
N LYS A 9 -5.17 17.98 -24.15
CA LYS A 9 -6.36 18.71 -23.67
C LYS A 9 -6.83 19.74 -24.69
N ARG A 10 -5.94 20.61 -25.18
CA ARG A 10 -6.29 21.63 -26.20
C ARG A 10 -6.79 21.00 -27.50
N ALA A 11 -6.17 19.90 -27.95
CA ALA A 11 -6.58 19.18 -29.14
C ALA A 11 -7.96 18.50 -28.99
N GLU A 12 -8.30 18.00 -27.81
CA GLU A 12 -9.63 17.45 -27.52
C GLU A 12 -10.71 18.53 -27.40
N GLN A 13 -10.39 19.66 -26.77
CA GLN A 13 -11.29 20.81 -26.71
C GLN A 13 -11.59 21.37 -28.11
N ALA A 14 -10.58 21.43 -28.98
CA ALA A 14 -10.76 21.81 -30.38
C ALA A 14 -11.62 20.82 -31.17
N ARG A 15 -11.64 19.54 -30.78
CA ARG A 15 -12.51 18.49 -31.34
C ARG A 15 -13.92 18.48 -30.74
N GLY A 16 -14.23 19.41 -29.83
CA GLY A 16 -15.56 19.59 -29.25
C GLY A 16 -15.78 18.91 -27.89
N ASN A 17 -14.76 18.28 -27.31
CA ASN A 17 -14.85 17.74 -25.96
C ASN A 17 -14.62 18.85 -24.92
N LYS A 18 -15.70 19.39 -24.34
CA LYS A 18 -15.63 20.47 -23.34
C LYS A 18 -15.04 20.01 -22.01
N ASP A 19 -15.14 18.71 -21.72
CA ASP A 19 -14.71 18.11 -20.46
C ASP A 19 -13.28 17.57 -20.51
N ALA A 20 -12.57 17.80 -21.62
CA ALA A 20 -11.18 17.41 -21.77
C ALA A 20 -10.30 18.04 -20.67
N LYS A 21 -9.51 17.18 -20.03
CA LYS A 21 -8.77 17.47 -18.80
C LYS A 21 -7.30 17.16 -19.00
N ASN A 22 -6.45 18.00 -18.41
CA ASN A 22 -5.02 17.72 -18.36
C ASN A 22 -4.80 16.73 -17.22
N TRP A 23 -4.69 15.46 -17.57
CA TRP A 23 -4.53 14.38 -16.60
C TRP A 23 -3.18 14.42 -15.90
N GLN A 24 -2.15 15.02 -16.50
CA GLN A 24 -0.84 15.21 -15.85
C GLN A 24 -0.93 16.25 -14.71
N ASP A 25 -1.50 17.41 -14.98
CA ASP A 25 -1.72 18.48 -13.98
C ASP A 25 -2.63 18.00 -12.85
N GLU A 26 -3.65 17.22 -13.19
CA GLU A 26 -4.56 16.64 -12.21
C GLU A 26 -3.90 15.55 -11.36
N ALA A 27 -3.13 14.64 -11.96
CA ALA A 27 -2.36 13.67 -11.21
C ALA A 27 -1.36 14.36 -10.26
N GLN A 28 -0.69 15.41 -10.72
CA GLN A 28 0.22 16.19 -9.89
C GLN A 28 -0.51 16.82 -8.70
N LYS A 29 -1.65 17.48 -8.93
CA LYS A 29 -2.47 18.07 -7.85
C LYS A 29 -2.93 17.02 -6.84
N VAL A 30 -3.33 15.84 -7.31
CA VAL A 30 -3.75 14.74 -6.44
C VAL A 30 -2.59 14.29 -5.55
N VAL A 31 -1.40 14.09 -6.13
CA VAL A 31 -0.19 13.71 -5.38
C VAL A 31 0.18 14.78 -4.35
N GLU A 32 0.23 16.05 -4.75
CA GLU A 32 0.55 17.16 -3.85
C GLU A 32 -0.47 17.28 -2.70
N THR A 33 -1.76 17.12 -3.00
CA THR A 33 -2.82 17.15 -1.99
C THR A 33 -2.69 15.98 -1.03
N ALA A 34 -2.48 14.77 -1.56
CA ALA A 34 -2.29 13.56 -0.75
C ALA A 34 -1.06 13.67 0.15
N MET A 35 0.08 14.14 -0.37
CA MET A 35 1.29 14.37 0.42
C MET A 35 1.10 15.42 1.50
N ARG A 36 0.41 16.52 1.20
CA ARG A 36 0.12 17.56 2.18
C ARG A 36 -0.73 17.03 3.34
N LEU A 37 -1.76 16.23 3.03
CA LEU A 37 -2.59 15.58 4.05
C LEU A 37 -1.77 14.58 4.87
N TYR A 38 -1.02 13.71 4.19
CA TYR A 38 -0.16 12.72 4.83
C TYR A 38 0.87 13.37 5.76
N TRP A 39 1.58 14.39 5.29
CA TRP A 39 2.64 15.07 6.05
C TRP A 39 2.10 15.73 7.34
N ASN A 40 0.90 16.32 7.28
CA ASN A 40 0.27 16.92 8.44
C ASN A 40 -0.23 15.88 9.46
N SER A 41 -0.65 14.70 8.98
CA SER A 41 -1.14 13.60 9.81
C SER A 41 -0.09 12.53 10.07
N ARG A 42 1.16 12.76 9.68
CA ARG A 42 2.22 11.76 9.78
C ARG A 42 2.42 11.42 11.25
N PRO A 43 2.56 10.13 11.61
CA PRO A 43 2.90 9.78 12.97
C PRO A 43 4.33 10.27 13.23
N THR A 44 4.47 11.39 13.93
CA THR A 44 5.78 11.85 14.42
C THR A 44 6.35 10.74 15.29
N ALA A 45 7.59 10.33 15.03
CA ALA A 45 8.27 9.43 15.95
C ALA A 45 8.18 10.08 17.35
N PRO A 46 7.64 9.39 18.37
CA PRO A 46 7.64 9.94 19.71
C PRO A 46 9.10 10.29 20.03
N GLN A 47 9.37 11.58 20.25
CA GLN A 47 10.67 12.02 20.75
C GLN A 47 10.98 11.14 21.95
N SER A 48 12.14 10.50 21.92
CA SER A 48 12.60 9.55 22.92
C SER A 48 12.14 9.95 24.32
N LEU A 49 11.08 9.32 24.83
CA LEU A 49 10.93 9.21 26.26
C LEU A 49 12.10 8.33 26.67
N ASN A 50 13.03 8.91 27.44
CA ASN A 50 14.20 8.24 28.00
C ASN A 50 13.77 6.91 28.64
N VAL A 51 13.85 5.81 27.89
CA VAL A 51 13.72 4.47 28.46
C VAL A 51 15.13 4.07 28.83
N HIS A 52 15.36 4.12 30.15
CA HIS A 52 16.56 3.64 30.80
C HIS A 52 16.89 2.25 30.27
N GLU A 53 18.07 2.16 29.65
CA GLU A 53 18.72 0.95 29.20
C GLU A 53 18.66 -0.10 30.32
N SER A 54 17.91 -1.18 30.09
CA SER A 54 17.93 -2.36 30.95
C SER A 54 18.10 -3.59 30.05
N ASN A 55 19.20 -4.31 30.30
CA ASN A 55 19.71 -5.47 29.59
C ASN A 55 18.67 -6.58 29.32
N PRO A 56 18.89 -7.45 28.31
CA PRO A 56 17.95 -8.49 27.94
C PRO A 56 17.96 -9.63 28.96
N ALA A 57 16.78 -9.96 29.51
CA ALA A 57 16.53 -11.17 30.28
C ALA A 57 16.11 -12.33 29.34
N PRO A 58 16.32 -13.60 29.73
CA PRO A 58 16.41 -14.72 28.81
C PRO A 58 15.06 -15.14 28.23
N ILE A 59 15.12 -15.59 26.98
CA ILE A 59 14.01 -16.14 26.20
C ILE A 59 13.46 -17.37 26.92
N ASN A 60 12.20 -17.31 27.34
CA ASN A 60 11.44 -18.48 27.76
C ASN A 60 10.38 -18.75 26.69
N ASN A 61 10.61 -19.78 25.89
CA ASN A 61 9.69 -20.28 24.88
C ASN A 61 8.47 -20.86 25.58
N ASN A 62 7.27 -20.37 25.24
CA ASN A 62 5.99 -21.08 25.17
C ASN A 62 4.85 -20.05 25.12
N ASP A 63 4.41 -19.62 23.93
CA ASP A 63 2.98 -19.68 23.59
C ASP A 63 2.74 -19.44 22.10
N SER A 64 1.85 -20.24 21.55
CA SER A 64 1.57 -20.37 20.13
C SER A 64 0.44 -19.43 19.71
N ASP A 65 0.73 -18.15 19.49
CA ASP A 65 -0.21 -17.21 18.83
C ASP A 65 0.50 -16.03 18.11
N SER A 66 1.67 -16.31 17.51
CA SER A 66 2.69 -15.29 17.19
C SER A 66 3.11 -15.27 15.71
N ASP A 67 2.17 -15.26 14.77
CA ASP A 67 2.53 -15.12 13.34
C ASP A 67 2.01 -13.80 12.73
N SER A 68 0.81 -13.33 13.13
CA SER A 68 0.27 -12.05 12.64
C SER A 68 0.77 -10.82 13.43
N ASN A 69 1.09 -11.00 14.71
CA ASN A 69 1.66 -9.95 15.55
C ASN A 69 3.11 -9.63 15.17
N ASP A 70 3.83 -10.61 14.61
CA ASP A 70 5.24 -10.47 14.23
C ASP A 70 5.41 -9.58 12.99
N ILE A 71 4.61 -9.83 11.93
CA ILE A 71 4.63 -9.03 10.69
C ILE A 71 4.22 -7.57 10.96
N MET A 72 3.17 -7.36 11.77
CA MET A 72 2.70 -6.01 12.11
C MET A 72 3.72 -5.25 12.97
N ALA A 73 4.40 -5.95 13.89
CA ALA A 73 5.46 -5.39 14.72
C ALA A 73 6.74 -5.10 13.91
N GLU A 74 7.09 -5.95 12.96
CA GLU A 74 8.20 -5.73 12.03
C GLU A 74 7.93 -4.52 11.13
N TYR A 75 6.72 -4.42 10.57
CA TYR A 75 6.27 -3.25 9.83
C TYR A 75 6.38 -1.98 10.69
N GLU A 76 5.90 -2.03 11.94
CA GLU A 76 5.94 -0.86 12.82
C GLU A 76 7.37 -0.44 13.20
N ARG A 77 8.29 -1.40 13.39
CA ARG A 77 9.73 -1.13 13.58
C ARG A 77 10.34 -0.49 12.35
N HIS A 78 10.09 -1.07 11.17
CA HIS A 78 10.59 -0.57 9.90
C HIS A 78 10.06 0.86 9.62
N ARG A 79 8.76 1.07 9.88
CA ARG A 79 8.10 2.38 9.78
C ARG A 79 8.80 3.41 10.66
N ARG A 80 9.09 3.09 11.92
CA ARG A 80 9.80 3.99 12.86
C ARG A 80 11.23 4.32 12.42
N THR A 81 11.99 3.34 11.92
CA THR A 81 13.35 3.59 11.42
C THR A 81 13.35 4.58 10.26
N LEU A 82 12.43 4.40 9.32
CA LEU A 82 12.27 5.34 8.20
C LEU A 82 11.85 6.75 8.71
N ILE A 83 11.08 6.88 9.81
CA ILE A 83 10.72 8.21 10.36
C ILE A 83 11.94 8.89 10.97
N SER A 84 12.81 8.13 11.66
CA SER A 84 14.01 8.70 12.29
C SER A 84 15.04 9.21 11.28
N GLN A 85 15.03 8.70 10.05
CA GLN A 85 15.89 9.14 8.95
C GLN A 85 15.33 10.36 8.20
N ASP A 86 14.02 10.62 8.34
CA ASP A 86 13.22 11.64 7.62
C ASP A 86 13.24 13.03 8.29
N ILE A 87 14.14 13.26 9.27
CA ILE A 87 14.14 14.50 10.05
C ILE A 87 14.70 15.71 9.27
N ASP A 88 15.47 15.48 8.19
CA ASP A 88 16.20 16.57 7.48
C ASP A 88 15.71 16.89 6.06
N GLU A 89 14.81 16.13 5.43
CA GLU A 89 14.36 16.37 4.04
C GLU A 89 12.84 16.63 3.94
N ASP A 90 12.45 17.64 3.15
CA ASP A 90 11.02 17.99 2.91
C ASP A 90 10.42 17.04 1.85
N TRP A 91 9.14 16.70 1.99
CA TRP A 91 8.44 15.82 1.04
C TRP A 91 8.48 16.36 -0.40
N ASN A 92 8.51 17.69 -0.55
CA ASN A 92 8.60 18.37 -1.84
C ASN A 92 9.98 18.18 -2.50
N SER A 93 11.06 18.21 -1.72
CA SER A 93 12.41 17.91 -2.24
C SER A 93 12.54 16.44 -2.67
N GLU A 94 11.99 15.51 -1.89
CA GLU A 94 11.98 14.09 -2.22
C GLU A 94 11.18 13.83 -3.52
N LEU A 95 9.98 14.41 -3.65
CA LEU A 95 9.15 14.31 -4.85
C LEU A 95 9.85 14.87 -6.08
N ARG A 96 10.49 16.04 -5.96
CA ARG A 96 11.26 16.65 -7.06
C ARG A 96 12.45 15.79 -7.48
N ARG A 97 13.13 15.17 -6.52
CA ARG A 97 14.23 14.22 -6.80
C ARG A 97 13.71 13.03 -7.59
N TYR A 98 12.63 12.38 -7.13
CA TYR A 98 12.02 11.25 -7.82
C TYR A 98 11.59 11.58 -9.26
N LEU A 99 10.93 12.73 -9.46
CA LEU A 99 10.48 13.16 -10.79
C LEU A 99 11.64 13.51 -11.75
N LYS A 100 12.79 13.91 -11.20
CA LYS A 100 13.98 14.25 -11.98
C LYS A 100 14.81 13.02 -12.34
N ASP A 101 15.02 12.12 -11.37
CA ASP A 101 15.75 10.86 -11.54
C ASP A 101 14.77 9.76 -11.95
N MET A 102 14.15 9.92 -13.12
CA MET A 102 13.27 8.89 -13.68
C MET A 102 14.05 7.55 -13.68
N PRO A 103 13.56 6.51 -12.97
CA PRO A 103 14.38 5.34 -12.75
C PRO A 103 14.65 4.60 -14.06
N ASN A 104 15.93 4.49 -14.41
CA ASN A 104 16.38 3.74 -15.57
C ASN A 104 16.10 2.25 -15.33
N GLY A 105 15.21 1.65 -16.14
CA GLY A 105 14.96 0.20 -16.12
C GLY A 105 13.64 -0.28 -15.52
N VAL A 106 12.68 0.62 -15.25
CA VAL A 106 11.29 0.22 -14.98
C VAL A 106 10.60 -0.11 -16.29
N ASP A 107 10.18 -1.36 -16.45
CA ASP A 107 9.39 -1.85 -17.58
C ASP A 107 7.93 -2.08 -17.15
N VAL A 108 7.03 -2.31 -18.11
CA VAL A 108 5.63 -2.68 -17.88
C VAL A 108 5.48 -3.92 -17.00
N ASN A 109 6.48 -4.81 -16.99
CA ASN A 109 6.48 -6.03 -16.19
C ASN A 109 7.13 -5.87 -14.80
N THR A 110 7.60 -4.66 -14.45
CA THR A 110 8.21 -4.43 -13.13
C THR A 110 7.15 -4.46 -12.05
N ASP A 111 7.38 -5.27 -11.01
CA ASP A 111 6.57 -5.22 -9.80
C ASP A 111 6.82 -3.89 -9.07
N LEU A 112 5.84 -3.00 -9.13
CA LEU A 112 5.92 -1.67 -8.52
C LEU A 112 5.98 -1.76 -6.98
N VAL A 113 5.33 -2.75 -6.37
CA VAL A 113 5.32 -2.93 -4.91
C VAL A 113 6.72 -3.33 -4.44
N ASP A 114 7.35 -4.26 -5.16
CA ASP A 114 8.73 -4.68 -4.89
C ASP A 114 9.72 -3.53 -5.16
N TRP A 115 9.53 -2.78 -6.25
CA TRP A 115 10.37 -1.63 -6.57
C TRP A 115 10.32 -0.57 -5.46
N TRP A 116 9.13 -0.19 -4.99
CA TRP A 116 8.98 0.79 -3.91
C TRP A 116 9.52 0.29 -2.56
N SER A 117 9.40 -1.02 -2.28
CA SER A 117 10.03 -1.62 -1.09
C SER A 117 11.55 -1.53 -1.15
N ASN A 118 12.15 -1.85 -2.30
CA ASN A 118 13.61 -1.80 -2.48
C ASN A 118 14.16 -0.36 -2.46
N ASN A 119 13.37 0.62 -2.90
CA ASN A 119 13.75 2.03 -2.94
C ASN A 119 13.29 2.84 -1.71
N ALA A 120 12.72 2.19 -0.68
CA ALA A 120 12.20 2.86 0.51
C ALA A 120 13.26 3.67 1.27
N LYS A 121 14.54 3.29 1.18
CA LYS A 121 15.65 4.06 1.77
C LYS A 121 15.97 5.36 1.02
N LEU A 122 15.74 5.38 -0.30
CA LEU A 122 15.99 6.55 -1.16
C LEU A 122 14.79 7.51 -1.15
N TYR A 123 13.60 6.94 -0.98
CA TYR A 123 12.32 7.64 -1.01
C TYR A 123 11.46 7.24 0.21
N PRO A 124 11.83 7.65 1.43
CA PRO A 124 11.17 7.18 2.66
C PRO A 124 9.72 7.63 2.80
N THR A 125 9.37 8.84 2.33
CA THR A 125 7.99 9.33 2.40
C THR A 125 7.17 8.86 1.21
N LEU A 126 7.72 8.91 0.00
CA LEU A 126 7.02 8.47 -1.21
C LEU A 126 6.74 6.96 -1.20
N SER A 127 7.70 6.15 -0.75
CA SER A 127 7.52 4.68 -0.71
C SER A 127 6.36 4.26 0.18
N ARG A 128 6.16 4.92 1.33
CA ARG A 128 5.00 4.64 2.20
C ARG A 128 3.69 4.93 1.50
N ILE A 129 3.56 6.12 0.91
CA ILE A 129 2.35 6.50 0.19
C ILE A 129 2.11 5.54 -0.99
N ALA A 130 3.16 5.20 -1.73
CA ALA A 130 3.06 4.27 -2.85
C ALA A 130 2.65 2.86 -2.41
N LEU A 131 3.21 2.34 -1.31
CA LEU A 131 2.87 1.02 -0.78
C LEU A 131 1.48 0.97 -0.14
N ASP A 132 0.91 2.10 0.28
CA ASP A 132 -0.49 2.17 0.72
C ASP A 132 -1.47 2.16 -0.47
N VAL A 133 -1.11 2.84 -1.58
CA VAL A 133 -2.00 3.06 -2.73
C VAL A 133 -1.90 1.95 -3.77
N LEU A 134 -0.71 1.48 -4.12
CA LEU A 134 -0.51 0.53 -5.23
C LEU A 134 -1.16 -0.85 -5.01
N PRO A 135 -1.15 -1.44 -3.79
CA PRO A 135 -1.83 -2.71 -3.56
C PRO A 135 -3.36 -2.59 -3.60
N SER A 136 -3.91 -1.37 -3.57
CA SER A 136 -5.35 -1.15 -3.65
C SER A 136 -5.89 -1.67 -4.98
N GLN A 137 -6.94 -2.50 -4.91
CA GLN A 137 -7.54 -3.07 -6.11
C GLN A 137 -8.31 -1.99 -6.86
N ALA A 138 -8.01 -1.83 -8.15
CA ALA A 138 -8.70 -0.86 -9.01
C ALA A 138 -10.18 -1.21 -9.27
N SER A 139 -10.61 -2.43 -8.96
CA SER A 139 -12.00 -2.89 -9.16
C SER A 139 -12.54 -3.67 -7.98
N SER A 140 -13.87 -3.69 -7.84
CA SER A 140 -14.59 -4.54 -6.89
C SER A 140 -14.66 -6.02 -7.32
N VAL A 141 -14.20 -6.37 -8.53
CA VAL A 141 -14.32 -7.72 -9.10
C VAL A 141 -13.72 -8.81 -8.20
N PRO A 142 -12.53 -8.64 -7.58
CA PRO A 142 -11.99 -9.62 -6.64
C PRO A 142 -12.92 -9.84 -5.44
N CYS A 143 -13.50 -8.76 -4.90
CA CYS A 143 -14.46 -8.81 -3.80
C CYS A 143 -15.76 -9.51 -4.22
N GLU A 144 -16.33 -9.17 -5.38
CA GLU A 144 -17.54 -9.80 -5.93
C GLU A 144 -17.34 -11.31 -6.17
N ARG A 145 -16.17 -11.70 -6.68
CA ARG A 145 -15.79 -13.10 -6.86
C ARG A 145 -15.67 -13.82 -5.51
N ALA A 146 -15.06 -13.17 -4.51
CA ALA A 146 -14.96 -13.70 -3.16
C ALA A 146 -16.35 -13.92 -2.54
N PHE A 147 -17.23 -12.91 -2.61
CA PHE A 147 -18.60 -13.00 -2.07
C PHE A 147 -19.49 -14.00 -2.81
N SER A 148 -19.37 -14.08 -4.13
CA SER A 148 -20.11 -15.07 -4.93
C SER A 148 -19.68 -16.51 -4.57
N SER A 149 -18.37 -16.71 -4.38
CA SER A 149 -17.82 -17.97 -3.86
C SER A 149 -18.24 -18.26 -2.41
N ALA A 150 -18.36 -17.22 -1.58
CA ALA A 150 -18.79 -17.32 -0.19
C ALA A 150 -20.28 -17.72 -0.10
N LYS A 151 -21.13 -17.23 -1.01
CA LYS A 151 -22.54 -17.63 -1.13
C LYS A 151 -22.72 -19.14 -1.33
N LEU A 152 -21.84 -19.80 -2.08
CA LEU A 152 -21.85 -21.26 -2.22
C LEU A 152 -21.53 -21.98 -0.89
N THR A 153 -20.68 -21.38 -0.07
CA THR A 153 -20.31 -21.93 1.25
C THR A 153 -21.44 -21.75 2.27
N GLY A 154 -22.22 -20.67 2.14
CA GLY A 154 -23.33 -20.31 3.02
C GLY A 154 -24.73 -20.74 2.53
N SER A 155 -24.83 -21.55 1.47
CA SER A 155 -26.13 -21.98 0.93
C SER A 155 -26.95 -22.81 1.95
N ASP A 156 -28.28 -22.79 1.77
CA ASP A 156 -29.33 -23.29 2.67
C ASP A 156 -29.14 -24.74 3.20
N ARG A 157 -28.33 -25.55 2.49
CA ARG A 157 -27.96 -26.92 2.89
C ARG A 157 -26.96 -27.00 4.05
N ARG A 158 -26.33 -25.89 4.47
CA ARG A 158 -25.42 -25.79 5.64
C ARG A 158 -25.83 -24.67 6.63
N SER A 159 -27.12 -24.38 6.73
CA SER A 159 -27.74 -23.26 7.46
C SER A 159 -27.54 -23.20 8.99
N ARG A 160 -26.72 -24.08 9.58
CA ARG A 160 -26.40 -24.07 11.03
C ARG A 160 -24.98 -23.59 11.36
N MET A 161 -24.25 -23.07 10.38
CA MET A 161 -22.89 -22.58 10.59
C MET A 161 -22.91 -21.17 11.17
N LYS A 162 -22.19 -20.98 12.29
CA LYS A 162 -22.03 -19.66 12.91
C LYS A 162 -21.18 -18.74 12.02
N ALA A 163 -21.43 -17.43 12.11
CA ALA A 163 -20.70 -16.41 11.35
C ALA A 163 -19.18 -16.50 11.54
N GLU A 164 -18.72 -16.74 12.76
CA GLU A 164 -17.31 -16.93 13.11
C GLU A 164 -16.66 -18.09 12.32
N ILE A 165 -17.33 -19.25 12.27
CA ILE A 165 -16.81 -20.42 11.53
C ILE A 165 -16.83 -20.13 10.02
N PHE A 166 -17.83 -19.40 9.53
CA PHE A 166 -17.90 -19.00 8.13
C PHE A 166 -16.75 -18.07 7.74
N GLU A 167 -16.41 -17.10 8.59
CA GLU A 167 -15.29 -16.18 8.41
C GLU A 167 -13.96 -16.94 8.35
N ILE A 168 -13.69 -17.80 9.34
CA ILE A 168 -12.48 -18.65 9.38
C ILE A 168 -12.38 -19.47 8.09
N LEU A 169 -13.49 -20.05 7.61
CA LEU A 169 -13.50 -20.82 6.37
C LEU A 169 -13.21 -19.97 5.13
N GLN A 170 -13.72 -18.74 5.05
CA GLN A 170 -13.39 -17.86 3.92
C GLN A 170 -11.91 -17.44 3.95
N ILE A 171 -11.36 -17.12 5.12
CA ILE A 171 -9.93 -16.78 5.30
C ILE A 171 -9.06 -17.99 4.92
N LEU A 172 -9.39 -19.18 5.42
CA LEU A 172 -8.68 -20.42 5.10
C LEU A 172 -8.72 -20.70 3.60
N LYS A 173 -9.90 -20.58 2.98
CA LYS A 173 -10.07 -20.75 1.53
C LYS A 173 -9.25 -19.75 0.72
N ALA A 174 -9.14 -18.50 1.17
CA ALA A 174 -8.31 -17.48 0.51
C ALA A 174 -6.82 -17.79 0.65
N LYS A 175 -6.35 -18.12 1.87
CA LYS A 175 -4.94 -18.43 2.16
C LYS A 175 -4.44 -19.67 1.40
N TRP A 176 -5.30 -20.66 1.18
CA TRP A 176 -4.92 -21.93 0.56
C TRP A 176 -5.09 -21.96 -0.96
N ARG A 177 -5.75 -20.95 -1.55
CA ARG A 177 -6.05 -20.90 -2.99
C ARG A 177 -4.83 -20.94 -3.91
N GLY A 178 -3.66 -20.49 -3.46
CA GLY A 178 -2.40 -20.56 -4.23
C GLY A 178 -1.72 -21.93 -4.20
N ASN A 179 -2.01 -22.76 -3.20
CA ASN A 179 -1.31 -24.04 -2.94
C ASN A 179 -2.13 -25.28 -3.30
N LEU A 180 -3.40 -25.12 -3.66
CA LEU A 180 -4.26 -26.18 -4.17
C LEU A 180 -4.01 -26.35 -5.67
N ILE A 181 -3.01 -27.16 -6.01
CA ILE A 181 -2.91 -27.79 -7.34
C ILE A 181 -4.25 -28.52 -7.56
N ASN A 182 -4.96 -28.17 -8.63
CA ASN A 182 -6.14 -28.94 -9.05
C ASN A 182 -5.66 -30.37 -9.33
N LEU A 183 -6.02 -31.31 -8.44
CA LEU A 183 -5.97 -32.75 -8.70
C LEU A 183 -7.18 -33.16 -9.54
#